data_AF-A0A1D1ZXU5-F1
#
_entry.id   AF-A0A1D1ZXU5-F1
#
_cell.length_a   1.000
_cell.length_b   1.000
_cell.length_c   1.000
_cell.angle_alpha   90.00
_cell.angle_beta   90.00
_cell.angle_gamma   90.00
#
_symmetry.space_group_name_H-M   'P 1'
#
loop_
_entity.id
_entity.type
_entity.pdbx_description
1 polymer ?
#
loop_
_entity_poly.entity_id
_entity_poly.type
_entity_poly.pdbx_seq_one_letter_code
_entity_poly.pdbx_strand_id
1 'polypeptide(L)'
;MRSGFSVPTKDHARHAMPSPRGSLDLESPLILSRNNSLTDALRKLLTIQAFDEETPGNDAFRMGTWLGLLAASYGTQRLACKWHLPADCIVEMDALETFTNLTVLGLMGIVLAWLVGLVMTPRFSFLFSGARWYFSLLLLSVPLVYSILSDVPAFQHDFRDLPSWSWPFIALIAAVLLMVVGVLGFHLLWAYQSRHLTKYLLPRCTILGYCGMGLITLSGKGHAIHFHHLYVGLALAMWADANHMLSAALLAIGAGIFCQGLGAYSFAPAILPLGCFDTPSAELLNCTFTGDSPFALRFCPLAGGVAMDHSCRAALE
;
A
#
# COMPACT_ATOMS: atom_id res chain seq x y z
N MET A 1 15.11 11.64 -56.59
CA MET A 1 15.66 10.64 -55.66
C MET A 1 14.48 9.84 -55.12
N ARG A 2 14.02 8.74 -55.78
CA ARG A 2 14.40 7.32 -55.55
C ARG A 2 14.78 7.04 -54.08
N SER A 3 14.24 6.07 -53.35
CA SER A 3 13.18 5.06 -53.54
C SER A 3 13.16 4.19 -52.27
N GLY A 4 12.00 3.65 -51.88
CA GLY A 4 11.97 2.31 -51.26
C GLY A 4 11.29 2.21 -49.88
N PHE A 5 9.96 2.19 -49.86
CA PHE A 5 9.20 1.52 -48.81
C PHE A 5 8.74 0.18 -49.37
N SER A 6 9.29 -0.92 -48.87
CA SER A 6 8.85 -2.28 -49.19
C SER A 6 7.77 -2.73 -48.20
N VAL A 7 6.57 -2.98 -48.72
CA VAL A 7 5.47 -3.66 -48.03
C VAL A 7 5.70 -5.18 -48.14
N PRO A 8 5.62 -5.97 -47.07
CA PRO A 8 5.52 -7.42 -47.19
C PRO A 8 4.07 -7.80 -47.47
N THR A 9 3.86 -8.45 -48.61
CA THR A 9 2.63 -9.13 -49.03
C THR A 9 2.47 -10.48 -48.32
N LYS A 10 1.20 -10.87 -48.15
CA LYS A 10 0.69 -12.16 -47.68
C LYS A 10 1.39 -13.37 -48.31
N ASP A 11 1.67 -14.38 -47.48
CA ASP A 11 1.75 -15.77 -47.94
C ASP A 11 0.66 -16.63 -47.30
N HIS A 12 -0.22 -17.11 -48.17
CA HIS A 12 -1.13 -18.22 -47.94
C HIS A 12 -0.36 -19.53 -48.11
N ALA A 13 -0.17 -20.30 -47.05
CA ALA A 13 0.20 -21.70 -47.15
C ALA A 13 -0.94 -22.58 -46.59
N ARG A 14 -1.66 -23.20 -47.53
CA ARG A 14 -2.55 -24.33 -47.31
C ARG A 14 -1.70 -25.58 -47.04
N HIS A 15 -1.92 -26.28 -45.93
CA HIS A 15 -1.60 -27.71 -45.78
C HIS A 15 -2.70 -28.33 -44.89
N ALA A 16 -3.68 -29.00 -45.51
CA ALA A 16 -3.73 -30.45 -45.71
C ALA A 16 -4.24 -31.20 -44.45
N MET A 17 -5.55 -31.48 -44.43
CA MET A 17 -6.16 -32.48 -43.56
C MET A 17 -5.73 -33.89 -43.99
N PRO A 18 -5.37 -34.79 -43.06
CA PRO A 18 -5.45 -36.23 -43.28
C PRO A 18 -6.81 -36.78 -42.83
N SER A 19 -7.38 -37.59 -43.73
CA SER A 19 -8.57 -38.44 -43.63
C SER A 19 -8.58 -39.40 -42.42
N PRO A 20 -9.78 -39.86 -42.00
CA PRO A 20 -9.95 -40.87 -40.95
C PRO A 20 -9.71 -42.30 -41.47
N ARG A 21 -8.92 -43.08 -40.74
CA ARG A 21 -8.89 -44.56 -40.67
C ARG A 21 -8.48 -44.87 -39.22
N GLY A 22 -9.20 -45.63 -38.41
CA GLY A 22 -9.92 -46.86 -38.70
C GLY A 22 -9.04 -48.05 -38.34
N SER A 23 -8.85 -48.33 -37.04
CA SER A 23 -8.48 -49.66 -36.54
C SER A 23 -8.97 -49.83 -35.10
N LEU A 24 -9.99 -50.66 -34.97
CA LEU A 24 -10.41 -51.31 -33.74
C LEU A 24 -9.30 -52.30 -33.35
N ASP A 25 -8.65 -52.07 -32.21
CA ASP A 25 -7.96 -53.14 -31.49
C ASP A 25 -8.66 -53.33 -30.15
N LEU A 26 -9.35 -54.46 -30.09
CA LEU A 26 -9.96 -55.05 -28.92
C LEU A 26 -8.88 -55.51 -27.93
N GLU A 27 -9.13 -55.21 -26.66
CA GLU A 27 -8.82 -56.01 -25.48
C GLU A 27 -7.38 -56.49 -25.25
N SER A 28 -6.78 -55.95 -24.19
CA SER A 28 -6.01 -56.75 -23.24
C SER A 28 -6.33 -56.31 -21.81
N PRO A 29 -6.59 -57.26 -20.89
CA PRO A 29 -7.10 -56.97 -19.56
C PRO A 29 -5.98 -56.59 -18.58
N LEU A 30 -6.20 -55.49 -17.87
CA LEU A 30 -6.20 -55.43 -16.41
C LEU A 30 -5.06 -56.19 -15.68
N ILE A 31 -3.82 -55.70 -15.71
CA ILE A 31 -2.78 -56.07 -14.72
C ILE A 31 -1.95 -54.83 -14.34
N LEU A 32 -2.08 -54.44 -13.06
CA LEU A 32 -1.19 -53.61 -12.24
C LEU A 32 -0.57 -52.32 -12.85
N SER A 33 -1.18 -51.17 -12.51
CA SER A 33 -0.40 -49.96 -12.19
C SER A 33 -1.19 -49.03 -11.26
N ARG A 34 -1.58 -49.54 -10.09
CA ARG A 34 -2.28 -48.78 -9.04
C ARG A 34 -1.34 -48.34 -7.90
N ASN A 35 -0.02 -48.41 -8.11
CA ASN A 35 0.98 -48.00 -7.11
C ASN A 35 1.80 -46.75 -7.50
N ASN A 36 1.63 -46.20 -8.70
CA ASN A 36 2.31 -44.96 -9.09
C ASN A 36 1.55 -43.69 -8.67
N SER A 37 0.27 -43.82 -8.27
CA SER A 37 -0.54 -42.66 -7.86
C SER A 37 -0.04 -42.02 -6.56
N LEU A 38 0.38 -42.82 -5.57
CA LEU A 38 0.84 -42.28 -4.30
C LEU A 38 2.27 -41.75 -4.39
N THR A 39 3.15 -42.42 -5.13
CA THR A 39 4.53 -41.96 -5.36
C THR A 39 4.58 -40.77 -6.32
N ASP A 40 3.72 -40.66 -7.32
CA ASP A 40 3.60 -39.44 -8.13
C ASP A 40 2.89 -38.30 -7.39
N ALA A 41 1.92 -38.60 -6.52
CA ALA A 41 1.31 -37.59 -5.66
C ALA A 41 2.29 -37.09 -4.59
N LEU A 42 3.06 -38.00 -3.96
CA LEU A 42 4.13 -37.66 -3.02
C LEU A 42 5.28 -36.97 -3.72
N ARG A 43 5.68 -37.41 -4.92
CA ARG A 43 6.71 -36.73 -5.71
C ARG A 43 6.24 -35.35 -6.11
N LYS A 44 4.98 -35.15 -6.55
CA LYS A 44 4.40 -33.82 -6.82
C LYS A 44 4.28 -32.97 -5.56
N LEU A 45 3.92 -33.55 -4.42
CA LEU A 45 3.91 -32.85 -3.13
C LEU A 45 5.32 -32.46 -2.67
N LEU A 46 6.32 -33.29 -2.95
CA LEU A 46 7.73 -33.05 -2.65
C LEU A 46 8.40 -32.11 -3.66
N THR A 47 8.02 -32.10 -4.95
CA THR A 47 8.47 -31.10 -5.93
C THR A 47 7.73 -29.77 -5.82
N ILE A 48 6.54 -29.72 -5.23
CA ILE A 48 5.94 -28.44 -4.78
C ILE A 48 6.76 -27.82 -3.63
N GLN A 49 7.61 -28.61 -2.97
CA GLN A 49 8.59 -28.14 -1.97
C GLN A 49 10.02 -28.09 -2.47
N ALA A 50 10.28 -28.49 -3.72
CA ALA A 50 11.44 -27.98 -4.44
C ALA A 50 11.10 -26.52 -4.75
N PHE A 51 11.27 -25.67 -3.74
CA PHE A 51 11.81 -24.34 -3.98
C PHE A 51 12.95 -24.57 -4.95
N ASP A 52 12.74 -24.26 -6.23
CA ASP A 52 13.85 -23.99 -7.13
C ASP A 52 14.82 -23.17 -6.28
N GLU A 53 16.07 -23.62 -6.15
CA GLU A 53 17.12 -22.89 -5.44
C GLU A 53 17.30 -21.56 -6.17
N GLU A 54 16.39 -20.62 -5.91
CA GLU A 54 16.49 -19.26 -6.33
C GLU A 54 17.73 -18.74 -5.61
N THR A 55 18.75 -18.43 -6.40
CA THR A 55 20.01 -17.91 -5.91
C THR A 55 19.71 -16.78 -4.91
N PRO A 56 20.17 -16.87 -3.66
CA PRO A 56 19.79 -15.94 -2.58
C PRO A 56 19.95 -14.45 -2.91
N GLY A 57 20.81 -14.11 -3.88
CA GLY A 57 20.99 -12.74 -4.36
C GLY A 57 19.74 -12.13 -5.04
N ASN A 58 18.83 -12.95 -5.56
CA ASN A 58 17.65 -12.45 -6.27
C ASN A 58 16.60 -11.87 -5.32
N ASP A 59 16.38 -12.48 -4.15
CA ASP A 59 15.39 -12.00 -3.18
C ASP A 59 15.81 -10.66 -2.58
N ALA A 60 17.10 -10.50 -2.26
CA ALA A 60 17.66 -9.25 -1.77
C ALA A 60 17.52 -8.13 -2.82
N PHE A 61 17.77 -8.43 -4.10
CA PHE A 61 17.61 -7.47 -5.18
C PHE A 61 16.14 -7.03 -5.36
N ARG A 62 15.19 -7.98 -5.32
CA ARG A 62 13.75 -7.69 -5.45
C ARG A 62 13.25 -6.85 -4.29
N MET A 63 13.62 -7.23 -3.07
CA MET A 63 13.28 -6.47 -1.87
C MET A 63 13.91 -5.07 -1.91
N GLY A 64 15.19 -4.97 -2.28
CA GLY A 64 15.88 -3.68 -2.42
C GLY A 64 15.22 -2.78 -3.47
N THR A 65 14.82 -3.33 -4.62
CA THR A 65 14.09 -2.59 -5.67
C THR A 65 12.76 -2.08 -5.15
N TRP A 66 12.01 -2.92 -4.44
CA TRP A 66 10.73 -2.54 -3.84
C TRP A 66 10.86 -1.45 -2.78
N LEU A 67 11.79 -1.63 -1.83
CA LEU A 67 12.05 -0.64 -0.78
C LEU A 67 12.57 0.68 -1.36
N GLY A 68 13.43 0.62 -2.38
CA GLY A 68 13.88 1.80 -3.11
C GLY A 68 12.73 2.55 -3.78
N LEU A 69 11.77 1.83 -4.37
CA LEU A 69 10.59 2.42 -4.99
C LEU A 69 9.62 3.03 -3.96
N LEU A 70 9.42 2.37 -2.82
CA LEU A 70 8.66 2.94 -1.69
C LEU A 70 9.35 4.20 -1.13
N ALA A 71 10.67 4.17 -0.96
CA ALA A 71 11.44 5.33 -0.51
C ALA A 71 11.36 6.49 -1.51
N ALA A 72 11.37 6.20 -2.81
CA ALA A 72 11.15 7.21 -3.85
C ALA A 72 9.72 7.79 -3.78
N SER A 73 8.69 6.96 -3.57
CA SER A 73 7.29 7.42 -3.38
C SER A 73 7.11 8.24 -2.10
N TYR A 74 7.77 7.87 -1.00
CA TYR A 74 7.88 8.73 0.18
C TYR A 74 8.57 10.06 -0.14
N GLY A 75 9.67 10.02 -0.91
CA GLY A 75 10.40 11.20 -1.37
C GLY A 75 9.54 12.14 -2.22
N THR A 76 8.69 11.62 -3.12
CA THR A 76 7.76 12.47 -3.90
C THR A 76 6.80 13.21 -2.99
N GLN A 77 6.30 12.57 -1.93
CA GLN A 77 5.48 13.25 -0.93
C GLN A 77 6.26 14.32 -0.16
N ARG A 78 7.49 14.02 0.29
CA ARG A 78 8.32 15.02 0.99
C ARG A 78 8.60 16.25 0.14
N LEU A 79 8.80 16.06 -1.17
CA LEU A 79 8.90 17.16 -2.14
C LEU A 79 7.58 17.93 -2.25
N ALA A 80 6.43 17.25 -2.33
CA ALA A 80 5.10 17.87 -2.32
C ALA A 80 4.90 18.79 -1.11
N CYS A 81 5.33 18.35 0.07
CA CYS A 81 5.25 19.13 1.30
C CYS A 81 6.10 20.40 1.28
N LYS A 82 7.24 20.41 0.56
CA LYS A 82 8.00 21.65 0.35
C LYS A 82 7.25 22.65 -0.55
N TRP A 83 6.28 22.18 -1.34
CA TRP A 83 5.32 23.00 -2.06
C TRP A 83 4.01 23.22 -1.30
N HIS A 84 3.96 22.92 0.00
CA HIS A 84 2.76 23.06 0.85
C HIS A 84 1.58 22.21 0.36
N LEU A 85 1.86 21.00 -0.14
CA LEU A 85 0.86 20.02 -0.57
C LEU A 85 0.99 18.72 0.26
N PRO A 86 -0.09 18.28 0.95
CA PRO A 86 -1.31 19.05 1.22
C PRO A 86 -1.02 20.28 2.09
N ALA A 87 -2.00 21.18 2.20
CA ALA A 87 -1.90 22.41 2.98
C ALA A 87 -1.59 22.17 4.47
N ASP A 88 -1.96 21.00 4.99
CA ASP A 88 -1.71 20.57 6.37
C ASP A 88 -0.43 19.70 6.51
N CYS A 89 0.42 19.63 5.49
CA CYS A 89 1.64 18.81 5.56
C CYS A 89 2.68 19.35 6.54
N ILE A 90 3.37 18.44 7.24
CA ILE A 90 4.56 18.73 8.03
C ILE A 90 5.77 19.02 7.12
N VAL A 91 6.05 20.30 6.91
CA VAL A 91 7.13 20.78 6.01
C VAL A 91 8.52 20.45 6.53
N GLU A 92 8.75 20.65 7.83
CA GLU A 92 10.04 20.37 8.49
C GLU A 92 9.92 19.14 9.37
N MET A 93 10.73 18.13 9.08
CA MET A 93 10.90 16.93 9.91
C MET A 93 12.34 16.90 10.38
N ASP A 94 12.55 16.56 11.66
CA ASP A 94 13.91 16.37 12.16
C ASP A 94 14.50 15.03 11.66
N ALA A 95 15.79 14.83 11.93
CA ALA A 95 16.51 13.63 11.49
C ALA A 95 16.01 12.35 12.18
N LEU A 96 15.58 12.43 13.43
CA LEU A 96 15.09 11.29 14.21
C LEU A 96 13.71 10.84 13.70
N GLU A 97 12.84 11.79 13.41
CA GLU A 97 11.54 11.60 12.81
C GLU A 97 11.67 11.00 11.40
N THR A 98 12.56 11.56 10.58
CA THR A 98 12.87 11.01 9.25
C THR A 98 13.37 9.57 9.34
N PHE A 99 14.29 9.29 10.28
CA PHE A 99 14.79 7.94 10.53
C PHE A 99 13.69 6.98 10.98
N THR A 100 12.81 7.42 11.88
CA THR A 100 11.65 6.66 12.35
C THR A 100 10.71 6.32 11.19
N ASN A 101 10.42 7.30 10.33
CA ASN A 101 9.58 7.11 9.15
C ASN A 101 10.19 6.11 8.17
N LEU A 102 11.49 6.24 7.85
CA LEU A 102 12.17 5.30 6.96
C LEU A 102 12.24 3.89 7.57
N THR A 103 12.38 3.76 8.89
CA THR A 103 12.34 2.47 9.59
C THR A 103 10.97 1.82 9.46
N VAL A 104 9.89 2.58 9.66
CA VAL A 104 8.51 2.09 9.51
C VAL A 104 8.21 1.74 8.06
N LEU A 105 8.63 2.57 7.10
CA LEU A 105 8.52 2.28 5.68
C LEU A 105 9.23 0.98 5.31
N GLY A 106 10.44 0.77 5.85
CA GLY A 106 11.20 -0.47 5.66
C GLY A 106 10.46 -1.68 6.23
N LEU A 107 10.07 -1.64 7.51
CA LEU A 107 9.40 -2.74 8.20
C LEU A 107 8.06 -3.09 7.55
N MET A 108 7.18 -2.11 7.36
CA MET A 108 5.86 -2.32 6.75
C MET A 108 5.99 -2.66 5.27
N GLY A 109 6.97 -2.09 4.57
CA GLY A 109 7.28 -2.40 3.17
C GLY A 109 7.73 -3.84 2.98
N ILE A 110 8.57 -4.38 3.88
CA ILE A 110 8.98 -5.79 3.89
C ILE A 110 7.77 -6.69 4.12
N VAL A 111 6.96 -6.42 5.15
CA VAL A 111 5.74 -7.19 5.44
C VAL A 111 4.80 -7.19 4.23
N LEU A 112 4.56 -6.01 3.63
CA LEU A 112 3.72 -5.88 2.45
C LEU A 112 4.27 -6.67 1.26
N ALA A 113 5.58 -6.60 0.99
CA ALA A 113 6.22 -7.36 -0.08
C ALA A 113 6.03 -8.88 0.08
N TRP A 114 6.14 -9.39 1.31
CA TRP A 114 5.87 -10.79 1.61
C TRP A 114 4.41 -11.16 1.37
N LEU A 115 3.46 -10.33 1.84
CA LEU A 115 2.02 -10.60 1.74
C LEU A 115 1.48 -10.60 0.30
N VAL A 116 2.08 -9.80 -0.58
CA VAL A 116 1.68 -9.66 -1.98
C VAL A 116 2.55 -10.49 -2.93
N GLY A 117 3.39 -11.36 -2.36
CA GLY A 117 4.25 -12.27 -3.11
C GLY A 117 5.36 -11.58 -3.92
N LEU A 118 5.71 -10.32 -3.62
CA LEU A 118 6.63 -9.52 -4.43
C LEU A 118 8.06 -10.08 -4.44
N VAL A 119 8.44 -10.81 -3.40
CA VAL A 119 9.70 -11.55 -3.34
C VAL A 119 9.77 -12.69 -4.34
N MET A 120 8.63 -13.19 -4.83
CA MET A 120 8.57 -14.32 -5.77
C MET A 120 8.85 -13.87 -7.21
N THR A 121 9.66 -14.64 -7.95
CA THR A 121 10.04 -14.32 -9.36
C THR A 121 8.85 -13.99 -10.26
N PRO A 122 7.76 -14.78 -10.29
CA PRO A 122 6.66 -14.51 -11.24
C PRO A 122 5.97 -13.18 -10.97
N ARG A 123 5.81 -12.81 -9.69
CA ARG A 123 5.16 -11.58 -9.27
C ARG A 123 6.04 -10.36 -9.57
N PHE A 124 7.31 -10.44 -9.18
CA PHE A 124 8.27 -9.37 -9.44
C PHE A 124 8.41 -9.11 -10.94
N SER A 125 8.63 -10.16 -11.72
CA SER A 125 8.77 -10.07 -13.19
C SER A 125 7.48 -9.53 -13.82
N PHE A 126 6.31 -9.88 -13.28
CA PHE A 126 5.06 -9.29 -13.71
C PHE A 126 5.05 -7.77 -13.48
N LEU A 127 5.24 -7.30 -12.25
CA LEU A 127 5.14 -5.88 -11.89
C LEU A 127 6.21 -5.02 -12.57
N PHE A 128 7.44 -5.50 -12.67
CA PHE A 128 8.59 -4.75 -13.17
C PHE A 128 8.95 -5.04 -14.63
N SER A 129 8.11 -5.79 -15.36
CA SER A 129 8.26 -5.90 -16.81
C SER A 129 8.12 -4.54 -17.50
N GLY A 130 8.86 -4.31 -18.59
CA GLY A 130 8.80 -3.05 -19.34
C GLY A 130 7.40 -2.69 -19.86
N ALA A 131 6.55 -3.70 -20.13
CA ALA A 131 5.15 -3.50 -20.53
C ALA A 131 4.27 -2.91 -19.41
N ARG A 132 4.73 -2.94 -18.15
CA ARG A 132 3.99 -2.49 -16.97
C ARG A 132 4.65 -1.34 -16.23
N TRP A 133 5.38 -0.50 -16.97
CA TRP A 133 5.97 0.75 -16.45
C TRP A 133 4.96 1.64 -15.70
N TYR A 134 3.66 1.52 -16.05
CA TYR A 134 2.57 2.20 -15.38
C TYR A 134 2.49 1.87 -13.88
N PHE A 135 2.95 0.70 -13.43
CA PHE A 135 2.95 0.33 -12.00
C PHE A 135 3.81 1.31 -11.19
N SER A 136 5.06 1.50 -11.63
CA SER A 136 5.99 2.44 -10.98
C SER A 136 5.51 3.88 -11.10
N LEU A 137 4.98 4.28 -12.28
CA LEU A 137 4.43 5.62 -12.44
C LEU A 137 3.25 5.88 -11.49
N LEU A 138 2.29 4.95 -11.40
CA LEU A 138 1.16 5.06 -10.49
C LEU A 138 1.65 5.17 -9.05
N LEU A 139 2.55 4.30 -8.60
CA LEU A 139 3.04 4.32 -7.22
C LEU A 139 3.75 5.63 -6.86
N LEU A 140 4.50 6.23 -7.79
CA LEU A 140 5.20 7.50 -7.57
C LEU A 140 4.28 8.72 -7.67
N SER A 141 3.20 8.65 -8.46
CA SER A 141 2.26 9.75 -8.70
C SER A 141 1.13 9.80 -7.68
N VAL A 142 0.73 8.67 -7.10
CA VAL A 142 -0.37 8.60 -6.14
C VAL A 142 -0.18 9.55 -4.94
N PRO A 143 1.00 9.67 -4.30
CA PRO A 143 1.16 10.63 -3.21
C PRO A 143 0.85 12.09 -3.63
N LEU A 144 1.31 12.49 -4.81
CA LEU A 144 1.07 13.83 -5.35
C LEU A 144 -0.43 14.05 -5.65
N VAL A 145 -1.04 13.12 -6.39
CA VAL A 145 -2.45 13.19 -6.75
C VAL A 145 -3.33 13.22 -5.51
N TYR A 146 -3.03 12.34 -4.55
CA TYR A 146 -3.79 12.26 -3.31
C TYR A 146 -3.65 13.55 -2.49
N SER A 147 -2.45 14.13 -2.41
CA SER A 147 -2.23 15.42 -1.73
C SER A 147 -2.97 16.59 -2.38
N ILE A 148 -3.05 16.62 -3.71
CA ILE A 148 -3.85 17.62 -4.43
C ILE A 148 -5.34 17.42 -4.14
N LEU A 149 -5.79 16.16 -4.10
CA LEU A 149 -7.19 15.86 -3.80
C LEU A 149 -7.57 16.21 -2.36
N SER A 150 -6.69 16.02 -1.38
CA SER A 150 -6.95 16.38 0.02
C SER A 150 -7.10 17.90 0.26
N ASP A 151 -6.56 18.73 -0.63
CA ASP A 151 -6.74 20.19 -0.57
C ASP A 151 -8.04 20.68 -1.21
N VAL A 152 -8.75 19.82 -1.94
CA VAL A 152 -10.07 20.19 -2.46
C VAL A 152 -11.05 20.25 -1.30
N PRO A 153 -11.76 21.38 -1.07
CA PRO A 153 -12.62 21.57 0.10
C PRO A 153 -13.66 20.46 0.31
N ALA A 154 -14.16 19.88 -0.79
CA ALA A 154 -15.08 18.75 -0.72
C ALA A 154 -14.50 17.53 0.03
N PHE A 155 -13.20 17.25 -0.06
CA PHE A 155 -12.57 16.12 0.62
C PHE A 155 -12.10 16.43 2.05
N GLN A 156 -12.23 17.68 2.51
CA GLN A 156 -11.85 18.10 3.87
C GLN A 156 -12.96 17.89 4.91
N HIS A 157 -14.13 17.39 4.49
CA HIS A 157 -15.23 17.13 5.40
C HIS A 157 -14.98 15.88 6.26
N ASP A 158 -15.24 15.99 7.56
CA ASP A 158 -15.28 14.83 8.45
C ASP A 158 -16.51 13.98 8.13
N PHE A 159 -16.35 12.66 8.17
CA PHE A 159 -17.48 11.70 8.09
C PHE A 159 -18.50 11.91 9.21
N ARG A 160 -18.11 12.52 10.34
CA ARG A 160 -19.03 12.91 11.42
C ARG A 160 -20.04 13.97 10.98
N ASP A 161 -19.69 14.79 10.00
CA ASP A 161 -20.51 15.90 9.51
C ASP A 161 -21.31 15.54 8.25
N LEU A 162 -21.61 14.25 8.03
CA LEU A 162 -22.42 13.74 6.91
C LEU A 162 -23.66 14.60 6.56
N PRO A 163 -24.46 15.12 7.51
CA PRO A 163 -25.60 15.97 7.18
C PRO A 163 -25.26 17.28 6.46
N SER A 164 -24.01 17.75 6.56
CA SER A 164 -23.54 18.97 5.88
C SER A 164 -23.06 18.73 4.45
N TRP A 165 -22.93 17.47 4.03
CA TRP A 165 -22.38 17.11 2.73
C TRP A 165 -23.41 17.35 1.62
N SER A 166 -22.94 17.83 0.46
CA SER A 166 -23.80 17.94 -0.72
C SER A 166 -24.14 16.57 -1.30
N TRP A 167 -25.35 16.40 -1.85
CA TRP A 167 -25.77 15.15 -2.50
C TRP A 167 -24.82 14.64 -3.60
N PRO A 168 -24.29 15.50 -4.50
CA PRO A 168 -23.31 15.04 -5.49
C PRO A 168 -22.03 14.49 -4.86
N PHE A 169 -21.57 15.08 -3.75
CA PHE A 169 -20.38 14.59 -3.05
C PHE A 169 -20.62 13.23 -2.37
N ILE A 170 -21.77 13.06 -1.72
CA ILE A 170 -22.18 11.75 -1.15
C ILE A 170 -22.22 10.69 -2.25
N ALA A 171 -22.81 11.00 -3.41
CA ALA A 171 -22.87 10.07 -4.54
C ALA A 171 -21.48 9.69 -5.08
N LEU A 172 -20.56 10.66 -5.16
CA LEU A 172 -19.17 10.42 -5.55
C LEU A 172 -18.46 9.48 -4.57
N ILE A 173 -18.53 9.76 -3.27
CA ILE A 173 -17.89 8.92 -2.24
C ILE A 173 -18.50 7.52 -2.22
N ALA A 174 -19.83 7.40 -2.35
CA ALA A 174 -20.50 6.10 -2.46
C ALA A 174 -20.02 5.31 -3.69
N ALA A 175 -19.84 5.97 -4.84
CA ALA A 175 -19.31 5.33 -6.04
C ALA A 175 -17.86 4.85 -5.85
N VAL A 176 -17.01 5.65 -5.21
CA VAL A 176 -15.62 5.25 -4.88
C VAL A 176 -15.60 4.06 -3.92
N LEU A 177 -16.43 4.09 -2.86
CA LEU A 177 -16.54 2.98 -1.91
C LEU A 177 -17.05 1.71 -2.59
N LEU A 178 -18.05 1.81 -3.46
CA LEU A 178 -18.56 0.67 -4.22
C LEU A 178 -17.49 0.09 -5.15
N MET A 179 -16.68 0.95 -5.79
CA MET A 179 -15.54 0.52 -6.60
C MET A 179 -14.52 -0.24 -5.74
N VAL A 180 -14.14 0.30 -4.58
CA VAL A 180 -13.21 -0.38 -3.64
C VAL A 180 -13.76 -1.74 -3.22
N VAL A 181 -15.01 -1.80 -2.77
CA VAL A 181 -15.68 -3.05 -2.37
C VAL A 181 -15.73 -4.04 -3.54
N GLY A 182 -16.04 -3.59 -4.75
CA GLY A 182 -16.04 -4.42 -5.95
C GLY A 182 -14.67 -5.02 -6.27
N VAL A 183 -13.59 -4.22 -6.15
CA VAL A 183 -12.21 -4.69 -6.36
C VAL A 183 -11.81 -5.71 -5.29
N LEU A 184 -12.15 -5.48 -4.02
CA LEU A 184 -11.88 -6.43 -2.94
C LEU A 184 -12.68 -7.73 -3.13
N GLY A 185 -13.96 -7.61 -3.47
CA GLY A 185 -14.84 -8.74 -3.80
C GLY A 185 -14.32 -9.57 -4.97
N PHE A 186 -13.77 -8.92 -6.00
CA PHE A 186 -13.11 -9.60 -7.11
C PHE A 186 -11.91 -10.44 -6.65
N HIS A 187 -11.04 -9.90 -5.79
CA HIS A 187 -9.88 -10.64 -5.29
C HIS A 187 -10.29 -11.81 -4.37
N LEU A 188 -11.35 -11.64 -3.57
CA LEU A 188 -11.93 -12.71 -2.77
C LEU A 188 -12.49 -13.84 -3.64
N LEU A 189 -13.25 -13.49 -4.69
CA LEU A 189 -13.79 -14.45 -5.64
C LEU A 189 -12.66 -15.20 -6.36
N TRP A 190 -11.62 -14.48 -6.79
CA TRP A 190 -10.43 -15.06 -7.39
C TRP A 190 -9.74 -16.05 -6.42
N ALA A 191 -9.48 -15.65 -5.18
CA ALA A 191 -8.85 -16.51 -4.18
C ALA A 191 -9.69 -17.75 -3.84
N TYR A 192 -11.02 -17.61 -3.83
CA TYR A 192 -11.96 -18.72 -3.67
C TYR A 192 -11.89 -19.69 -4.85
N GLN A 193 -11.96 -19.19 -6.08
CA GLN A 193 -11.87 -20.00 -7.31
C GLN A 193 -10.52 -20.72 -7.43
N SER A 194 -9.43 -20.08 -7.00
CA SER A 194 -8.09 -20.67 -6.96
C SER A 194 -7.84 -21.62 -5.78
N ARG A 195 -8.84 -21.89 -4.92
CA ARG A 195 -8.72 -22.75 -3.72
C ARG A 195 -7.60 -22.33 -2.76
N HIS A 196 -7.34 -21.03 -2.66
CA HIS A 196 -6.33 -20.45 -1.79
C HIS A 196 -6.92 -19.50 -0.74
N LEU A 197 -8.25 -19.47 -0.60
CA LEU A 197 -8.97 -18.50 0.23
C LEU A 197 -8.43 -18.40 1.67
N THR A 198 -8.15 -19.50 2.36
CA THR A 198 -7.64 -19.45 3.74
C THR A 198 -6.24 -18.85 3.82
N LYS A 199 -5.32 -19.27 2.93
CA LYS A 199 -3.95 -18.72 2.86
C LYS A 199 -3.97 -17.25 2.47
N TYR A 200 -4.97 -16.85 1.70
CA TYR A 200 -5.19 -15.47 1.29
C TYR A 200 -5.77 -14.64 2.45
N LEU A 201 -6.86 -15.07 3.09
CA LEU A 201 -7.55 -14.29 4.11
C LEU A 201 -6.82 -14.22 5.45
N LEU A 202 -6.25 -15.32 5.93
CA LEU A 202 -5.68 -15.39 7.28
C LEU A 202 -4.66 -14.26 7.56
N PRO A 203 -3.58 -14.10 6.76
CA PRO A 203 -2.60 -13.06 7.04
C PRO A 203 -3.16 -11.65 6.88
N ARG A 204 -4.13 -11.44 5.97
CA ARG A 204 -4.80 -10.14 5.76
C ARG A 204 -5.67 -9.76 6.95
N CYS A 205 -6.43 -10.72 7.48
CA CYS A 205 -7.21 -10.53 8.71
C CYS A 205 -6.30 -10.24 9.92
N THR A 206 -5.13 -10.88 10.01
CA THR A 206 -4.16 -10.60 11.08
C THR A 206 -3.66 -9.15 11.02
N ILE A 207 -3.27 -8.67 9.84
CA ILE A 207 -2.82 -7.28 9.67
C ILE A 207 -3.97 -6.29 9.92
N LEU A 208 -5.19 -6.57 9.44
CA LEU A 208 -6.36 -5.74 9.72
C LEU A 208 -6.67 -5.68 11.22
N GLY A 209 -6.56 -6.81 11.92
CA GLY A 209 -6.69 -6.86 13.38
C GLY A 209 -5.67 -5.98 14.07
N TYR A 210 -4.39 -6.07 13.67
CA TYR A 210 -3.33 -5.21 14.16
C TYR A 210 -3.60 -3.72 13.91
N CYS A 211 -3.95 -3.34 12.68
CA CYS A 211 -4.28 -1.96 12.33
C CYS A 211 -5.52 -1.46 13.09
N GLY A 212 -6.55 -2.29 13.22
CA GLY A 212 -7.78 -1.97 13.95
C GLY A 212 -7.53 -1.73 15.44
N MET A 213 -6.74 -2.59 16.09
CA MET A 213 -6.33 -2.37 17.49
C MET A 213 -5.52 -1.08 17.65
N GLY A 214 -4.62 -0.77 16.70
CA GLY A 214 -3.88 0.49 16.68
C GLY A 214 -4.81 1.70 16.60
N LEU A 215 -5.76 1.71 15.66
CA LEU A 215 -6.75 2.78 15.50
C LEU A 215 -7.63 2.96 16.74
N ILE A 216 -8.13 1.86 17.33
CA ILE A 216 -8.93 1.92 18.57
C ILE A 216 -8.13 2.56 19.71
N THR A 217 -6.86 2.15 19.86
CA THR A 217 -5.97 2.67 20.90
C THR A 217 -5.68 4.16 20.72
N LEU A 218 -5.41 4.59 19.49
CA LEU A 218 -5.12 5.99 19.16
C LEU A 218 -6.37 6.87 19.33
N SER A 219 -7.53 6.39 18.87
CA SER A 219 -8.81 7.09 19.02
C SER A 219 -9.19 7.28 20.48
N GLY A 220 -8.92 6.29 21.35
CA GLY A 220 -9.17 6.39 22.78
C GLY A 220 -8.33 7.45 23.50
N LYS A 221 -7.23 7.90 22.89
CA LYS A 221 -6.33 8.93 23.42
C LYS A 221 -6.55 10.32 22.79
N GLY A 222 -7.58 10.49 21.97
CA GLY A 222 -7.89 11.78 21.33
C GLY A 222 -6.90 12.20 20.23
N HIS A 223 -6.02 11.30 19.75
CA HIS A 223 -5.14 11.63 18.65
C HIS A 223 -5.94 11.78 17.36
N ALA A 224 -5.64 12.84 16.61
CA ALA A 224 -6.26 13.12 15.33
C ALA A 224 -6.08 11.93 14.38
N ILE A 225 -7.15 11.61 13.65
CA ILE A 225 -7.30 10.37 12.87
C ILE A 225 -6.38 10.37 11.62
N HIS A 226 -5.52 11.36 11.39
CA HIS A 226 -4.63 11.45 10.22
C HIS A 226 -3.73 10.20 9.99
N PHE A 227 -3.51 9.38 11.02
CA PHE A 227 -2.88 8.05 10.88
C PHE A 227 -3.67 7.06 9.99
N HIS A 228 -4.93 7.36 9.64
CA HIS A 228 -5.74 6.49 8.80
C HIS A 228 -5.16 6.33 7.39
N HIS A 229 -4.42 7.30 6.84
CA HIS A 229 -3.86 7.16 5.48
C HIS A 229 -2.83 6.03 5.43
N LEU A 230 -1.99 5.94 6.46
CA LEU A 230 -1.00 4.87 6.61
C LEU A 230 -1.68 3.50 6.69
N TYR A 231 -2.65 3.34 7.60
CA TYR A 231 -3.31 2.06 7.82
C TYR A 231 -4.24 1.67 6.66
N VAL A 232 -4.98 2.62 6.09
CA VAL A 232 -5.88 2.40 4.94
C VAL A 232 -5.07 2.05 3.70
N GLY A 233 -3.99 2.79 3.42
CA GLY A 233 -3.10 2.50 2.29
C GLY A 233 -2.51 1.09 2.38
N LEU A 234 -1.96 0.73 3.55
CA LEU A 234 -1.42 -0.61 3.81
C LEU A 234 -2.51 -1.69 3.70
N ALA A 235 -3.68 -1.44 4.29
CA ALA A 235 -4.81 -2.36 4.26
C ALA A 235 -5.37 -2.58 2.85
N LEU A 236 -5.36 -1.56 1.98
CA LEU A 236 -5.73 -1.70 0.57
C LEU A 236 -4.67 -2.49 -0.22
N ALA A 237 -3.39 -2.15 -0.02
CA ALA A 237 -2.28 -2.73 -0.77
C ALA A 237 -2.15 -4.24 -0.58
N MET A 238 -2.37 -4.74 0.65
CA MET A 238 -2.16 -6.17 0.96
C MET A 238 -3.11 -7.13 0.22
N TRP A 239 -4.22 -6.64 -0.35
CA TRP A 239 -5.12 -7.47 -1.18
C TRP A 239 -4.53 -7.78 -2.57
N ALA A 240 -3.48 -7.06 -2.98
CA ALA A 240 -2.96 -7.14 -4.33
C ALA A 240 -1.89 -8.23 -4.53
N ASP A 241 -2.27 -9.50 -4.45
CA ASP A 241 -1.34 -10.66 -4.60
C ASP A 241 -1.30 -11.26 -6.02
N ALA A 242 -2.33 -11.01 -6.83
CA ALA A 242 -2.55 -11.73 -8.08
C ALA A 242 -1.90 -11.07 -9.32
N ASN A 243 -1.41 -11.86 -10.29
CA ASN A 243 -0.70 -11.37 -11.49
C ASN A 243 -1.63 -10.84 -12.60
N HIS A 244 -2.39 -9.78 -12.30
CA HIS A 244 -3.22 -9.06 -13.28
C HIS A 244 -3.18 -7.54 -13.04
N MET A 245 -3.61 -6.77 -14.04
CA MET A 245 -3.50 -5.30 -14.04
C MET A 245 -4.20 -4.65 -12.85
N LEU A 246 -5.41 -5.12 -12.50
CA LEU A 246 -6.16 -4.58 -11.37
C LEU A 246 -5.43 -4.73 -10.03
N SER A 247 -4.71 -5.84 -9.84
CA SER A 247 -3.91 -6.06 -8.64
C SER A 247 -2.68 -5.15 -8.64
N ALA A 248 -1.99 -4.98 -9.77
CA ALA A 248 -0.89 -4.03 -9.87
C ALA A 248 -1.34 -2.59 -9.55
N ALA A 249 -2.49 -2.17 -10.08
CA ALA A 249 -3.07 -0.85 -9.79
C ALA A 249 -3.45 -0.71 -8.31
N LEU A 250 -4.11 -1.71 -7.72
CA LEU A 250 -4.46 -1.72 -6.30
C LEU A 250 -3.22 -1.64 -5.40
N LEU A 251 -2.16 -2.38 -5.74
CA LEU A 251 -0.89 -2.33 -5.01
C LEU A 251 -0.26 -0.94 -5.11
N ALA A 252 -0.16 -0.39 -6.32
CA ALA A 252 0.43 0.92 -6.56
C ALA A 252 -0.34 2.04 -5.83
N ILE A 253 -1.68 2.01 -5.88
CA ILE A 253 -2.54 2.99 -5.22
C ILE A 253 -2.46 2.84 -3.70
N GLY A 254 -2.64 1.63 -3.17
CA GLY A 254 -2.59 1.40 -1.72
C GLY A 254 -1.22 1.75 -1.12
N ALA A 255 -0.14 1.29 -1.74
CA ALA A 255 1.22 1.60 -1.28
C ALA A 255 1.56 3.09 -1.47
N GLY A 256 1.05 3.74 -2.51
CA GLY A 256 1.19 5.18 -2.71
C GLY A 256 0.47 5.99 -1.63
N ILE A 257 -0.76 5.62 -1.26
CA ILE A 257 -1.49 6.24 -0.13
C ILE A 257 -0.76 6.02 1.19
N PHE A 258 -0.19 4.82 1.39
CA PHE A 258 0.66 4.53 2.56
C PHE A 258 1.89 5.47 2.60
N CYS A 259 2.62 5.60 1.49
CA CYS A 259 3.76 6.51 1.39
C CYS A 259 3.36 7.98 1.54
N GLN A 260 2.18 8.36 1.04
CA GLN A 260 1.59 9.70 1.23
C GLN A 260 1.37 10.00 2.70
N GLY A 261 0.66 9.12 3.42
CA GLY A 261 0.35 9.33 4.84
C GLY A 261 1.63 9.46 5.67
N LEU A 262 2.60 8.58 5.42
CA LEU A 262 3.89 8.61 6.10
C LEU A 262 4.72 9.86 5.76
N GLY A 263 4.75 10.23 4.49
CA GLY A 263 5.50 11.39 4.02
C GLY A 263 4.88 12.72 4.45
N ALA A 264 3.56 12.80 4.54
CA ALA A 264 2.87 14.04 4.87
C ALA A 264 2.81 14.29 6.38
N TYR A 265 2.53 13.25 7.17
CA TYR A 265 2.11 13.38 8.56
C TYR A 265 3.02 12.68 9.56
N SER A 266 4.08 12.02 9.09
CA SER A 266 4.96 11.22 9.92
C SER A 266 4.30 9.98 10.55
N PHE A 267 5.11 9.00 10.94
CA PHE A 267 4.72 7.94 11.85
C PHE A 267 4.99 8.33 13.30
N ALA A 268 5.72 9.43 13.56
CA ALA A 268 6.18 9.84 14.88
C ALA A 268 5.06 9.59 15.91
N PRO A 269 5.30 8.67 16.85
CA PRO A 269 4.21 8.05 17.55
C PRO A 269 3.55 9.09 18.43
N ALA A 270 2.23 9.09 18.41
CA ALA A 270 1.34 9.48 19.49
C ALA A 270 1.74 8.95 20.91
N ILE A 271 2.79 8.11 20.99
CA ILE A 271 3.34 7.48 22.20
C ILE A 271 4.44 8.34 22.84
N LEU A 272 5.07 9.29 22.13
CA LEU A 272 5.88 10.28 22.82
C LEU A 272 4.94 11.31 23.45
N PRO A 273 4.88 11.42 24.79
CA PRO A 273 4.17 12.50 25.47
C PRO A 273 4.99 13.79 25.35
N LEU A 274 5.42 14.14 24.15
CA LEU A 274 5.59 15.53 23.75
C LEU A 274 4.24 16.06 23.26
N GLY A 275 3.16 15.54 23.86
CA GLY A 275 1.82 16.03 23.66
C GLY A 275 1.84 17.51 23.95
N CYS A 276 1.34 18.29 23.00
CA CYS A 276 0.87 19.61 23.32
C CYS A 276 0.04 19.52 24.59
N PHE A 277 0.38 20.35 25.57
CA PHE A 277 -0.47 20.51 26.73
C PHE A 277 -1.83 21.01 26.23
N ASP A 278 -2.91 20.34 26.65
CA ASP A 278 -4.24 20.94 26.53
C ASP A 278 -4.15 22.32 27.15
N THR A 279 -4.43 23.38 26.37
CA THR A 279 -4.49 24.73 26.91
C THR A 279 -5.52 24.72 28.04
N PRO A 280 -5.13 24.91 29.31
CA PRO A 280 -6.08 25.06 30.39
C PRO A 280 -7.03 26.19 30.03
N SER A 281 -8.31 26.05 30.42
CA SER A 281 -9.38 27.04 30.14
C SER A 281 -9.21 28.36 30.90
N ALA A 282 -8.00 28.72 31.32
CA ALA A 282 -7.70 29.94 32.04
C ALA A 282 -7.39 31.07 31.04
N GLU A 283 -7.92 32.28 31.29
CA GLU A 283 -7.67 33.49 30.49
C GLU A 283 -6.17 33.89 30.45
N LEU A 284 -5.35 33.35 31.35
CA LEU A 284 -3.89 33.48 31.34
C LEU A 284 -3.24 32.19 31.85
N LEU A 285 -2.33 31.63 31.04
CA LEU A 285 -1.36 30.64 31.51
C LEU A 285 -0.04 31.33 31.83
N ASN A 286 0.36 31.27 33.10
CA ASN A 286 1.76 31.49 33.48
C ASN A 286 2.40 30.12 33.64
N CYS A 287 3.36 29.80 32.77
CA CYS A 287 4.14 28.58 32.89
C CYS A 287 5.58 28.92 33.26
N THR A 288 6.02 28.39 34.41
CA THR A 288 7.42 28.36 34.81
C THR A 288 7.95 26.96 34.58
N PHE A 289 9.03 26.86 33.82
CA PHE A 289 9.71 25.61 33.55
C PHE A 289 11.16 25.76 33.97
N THR A 290 11.65 24.79 34.74
CA THR A 290 13.06 24.65 35.10
C THR A 290 13.60 23.41 34.39
N GLY A 291 14.78 23.56 33.78
CA GLY A 291 15.44 22.46 33.09
C GLY A 291 16.92 22.74 32.95
N ASP A 292 17.74 21.72 33.20
CA ASP A 292 19.20 21.79 33.13
C ASP A 292 19.73 21.89 31.68
N SER A 293 18.83 21.96 30.70
CA SER A 293 19.14 22.06 29.28
C SER A 293 18.03 22.83 28.55
N PRO A 294 18.35 23.52 27.43
CA PRO A 294 17.35 24.21 26.64
C PRO A 294 16.32 23.21 26.08
N PHE A 295 15.05 23.43 26.39
CA PHE A 295 13.92 22.70 25.82
C PHE A 295 13.02 23.67 25.03
N ALA A 296 12.33 23.15 24.02
CA ALA A 296 11.33 23.88 23.26
C ALA A 296 9.94 23.35 23.65
N LEU A 297 9.04 24.27 24.00
CA LEU A 297 7.63 23.95 24.21
C LEU A 297 6.85 24.29 22.95
N ARG A 298 5.94 23.39 22.57
CA ARG A 298 4.95 23.66 21.52
C ARG A 298 3.55 23.53 22.14
N PHE A 299 2.78 24.60 22.02
CA PHE A 299 1.34 24.59 22.30
C PHE A 299 0.61 24.38 20.97
N CYS A 300 -0.37 23.48 20.96
CA CYS A 300 -1.15 23.24 19.75
C CYS A 300 -2.28 24.28 19.66
N PRO A 301 -2.52 24.89 18.49
CA PRO A 301 -3.74 25.65 18.28
C PRO A 301 -4.93 24.71 18.42
N LEU A 302 -5.92 25.09 19.24
CA LEU A 302 -7.21 24.40 19.29
C LEU A 302 -7.82 24.37 17.88
N ALA A 303 -8.29 23.20 17.46
CA ALA A 303 -9.09 23.06 16.25
C ALA A 303 -10.33 23.97 16.38
N GLY A 304 -10.32 25.11 15.68
CA GLY A 304 -11.40 26.11 15.78
C GLY A 304 -10.97 27.57 15.88
N GLY A 305 -9.67 27.87 16.05
CA GLY A 305 -9.14 29.22 15.80
C GLY A 305 -9.54 30.29 16.83
N VAL A 306 -8.63 30.52 17.79
CA VAL A 306 -8.22 31.87 18.19
C VAL A 306 -6.72 31.74 18.49
N ALA A 307 -5.88 32.51 17.81
CA ALA A 307 -4.48 32.61 18.20
C ALA A 307 -4.43 33.29 19.57
N MET A 308 -4.32 32.52 20.64
CA MET A 308 -4.02 33.08 21.95
C MET A 308 -2.54 33.45 21.97
N ASP A 309 -2.24 34.70 22.31
CA ASP A 309 -0.87 35.17 22.47
C ASP A 309 -0.32 34.59 23.79
N HIS A 310 0.46 33.52 23.68
CA HIS A 310 1.06 32.85 24.83
C HIS A 310 2.50 33.34 25.03
N SER A 311 2.73 34.19 26.04
CA SER A 311 4.10 34.53 26.46
C SER A 311 4.59 33.55 27.53
N CYS A 312 5.42 32.57 27.16
CA CYS A 312 6.16 31.76 28.14
C CYS A 312 7.56 32.35 28.35
N ARG A 313 7.98 32.54 29.61
CA ARG A 313 9.36 32.89 29.94
C ARG A 313 10.05 31.66 30.51
N ALA A 314 11.14 31.23 29.88
CA ALA A 314 12.08 30.31 30.50
C ALA A 314 12.94 31.08 31.51
N ALA A 315 13.06 30.57 32.73
CA ALA A 315 14.05 31.03 33.69
C ALA A 315 15.18 30.00 33.72
N LEU A 316 16.41 30.44 33.48
CA LEU A 316 17.61 29.68 33.80
C LEU A 316 17.93 29.99 35.27
N GLU A 317 17.93 28.96 36.11
CA GLU A 317 18.56 29.04 37.44
C GLU A 317 20.07 28.76 37.32
#